data_AF-A0A238JGW0-F1
#
_entry.id   AF-A0A238JGW0-F1
#
_cell.length_a   1.000
_cell.length_b   1.000
_cell.length_c   1.000
_cell.angle_alpha   90.00
_cell.angle_beta   90.00
_cell.angle_gamma   90.00
#
_symmetry.space_group_name_H-M   'P 1'
#
loop_
_entity.id
_entity.type
_entity.pdbx_description
1 polymer ?
#
loop_
_entity_poly.entity_id
_entity_poly.type
_entity_poly.pdbx_seq_one_letter_code
_entity_poly.pdbx_strand_id
1 'polypeptide(L)'
;MTDSKKTAPDGDFELDSFFAAARAEEPLPSGDFMARIEADALAALPSPAAVTRPGLWQQFLQSVGGWPGAAGLAAACATGVWIGVAPPDALYDLWAQTAGLGGVEIDPTSGFDLAMMEG
;
A
#
# COMPACT_ATOMS: atom_id res chain seq x y z
N MET A 1 -35.31 1.89 -53.27
CA MET A 1 -34.31 2.88 -53.69
C MET A 1 -34.50 4.13 -52.86
N THR A 2 -33.47 4.46 -52.10
CA THR A 2 -33.26 5.69 -51.33
C THR A 2 -33.19 6.89 -52.26
N ASP A 3 -33.81 8.02 -51.92
CA ASP A 3 -33.45 9.29 -52.54
C ASP A 3 -33.25 10.39 -51.50
N SER A 4 -32.11 11.05 -51.62
CA SER A 4 -31.39 11.82 -50.61
C SER A 4 -31.95 13.23 -50.51
N LYS A 5 -32.38 13.62 -49.31
CA LYS A 5 -32.70 15.02 -49.00
C LYS A 5 -31.40 15.81 -48.91
N LYS A 6 -31.11 16.58 -49.96
CA LYS A 6 -29.95 17.45 -50.14
C LYS A 6 -29.85 18.48 -49.00
N THR A 7 -28.81 18.38 -48.18
CA THR A 7 -28.40 19.37 -47.18
C THR A 7 -27.74 20.56 -47.90
N ALA A 8 -28.37 21.73 -47.85
CA ALA A 8 -27.78 22.99 -48.26
C ALA A 8 -26.87 23.53 -47.13
N PRO A 9 -25.80 24.28 -47.45
CA PRO A 9 -24.84 24.84 -46.49
C PRO A 9 -25.40 25.98 -45.60
N ASP A 10 -26.67 26.31 -45.73
CA ASP A 10 -27.32 27.44 -45.06
C ASP A 10 -27.79 27.13 -43.62
N GLY A 11 -27.88 25.84 -43.25
CA GLY A 11 -28.38 25.42 -41.94
C GLY A 11 -27.44 25.74 -40.76
N ASP A 12 -26.12 25.78 -41.00
CA ASP A 12 -25.14 26.09 -39.96
C ASP A 12 -25.15 27.60 -39.63
N PHE A 13 -25.33 28.46 -40.63
CA PHE A 13 -25.43 29.92 -40.43
C PHE A 13 -26.70 30.34 -39.69
N GLU A 14 -27.83 29.66 -39.94
CA GLU A 14 -29.06 29.92 -39.20
C GLU A 14 -28.92 29.50 -37.73
N LEU A 15 -28.38 28.32 -37.45
CA LEU A 15 -28.10 27.84 -36.09
C LEU A 15 -27.16 28.77 -35.32
N ASP A 16 -26.10 29.24 -35.95
CA ASP A 16 -25.16 30.19 -35.34
C ASP A 16 -25.86 31.51 -34.95
N SER A 17 -26.82 31.98 -35.75
CA SER A 17 -27.62 33.16 -35.42
C SER A 17 -28.54 32.93 -34.22
N PHE A 18 -29.15 31.74 -34.10
CA PHE A 18 -29.95 31.34 -32.95
C PHE A 18 -29.09 31.19 -31.68
N PHE A 19 -27.89 30.61 -31.78
CA PHE A 19 -26.94 30.50 -30.66
C PHE A 19 -26.37 31.86 -30.25
N ALA A 20 -26.20 32.79 -31.18
CA ALA A 20 -25.80 34.17 -30.88
C ALA A 20 -26.90 34.92 -30.12
N ALA A 21 -28.16 34.77 -30.53
CA ALA A 21 -29.31 35.34 -29.82
C ALA A 21 -29.50 34.75 -28.42
N ALA A 22 -29.34 33.43 -28.27
CA ALA A 22 -29.44 32.74 -26.98
C ALA A 22 -28.32 33.14 -25.99
N ARG A 23 -27.13 33.51 -26.48
CA ARG A 23 -26.05 34.06 -25.65
C ARG A 23 -26.26 35.54 -25.30
N ALA A 24 -26.97 36.29 -26.14
CA ALA A 24 -27.26 37.70 -25.85
C ALA A 24 -28.31 37.85 -24.74
N GLU A 25 -29.24 36.90 -24.65
CA GLU A 25 -30.25 36.83 -23.60
C GLU A 25 -29.93 35.66 -22.67
N GLU A 26 -28.94 35.81 -21.77
CA GLU A 26 -28.60 34.80 -20.78
C GLU A 26 -29.69 34.76 -19.68
N PRO A 27 -30.52 33.71 -19.60
CA PRO A 27 -31.47 33.58 -18.52
C PRO A 27 -30.71 33.20 -17.26
N LEU A 28 -30.69 34.10 -16.26
CA LEU A 28 -30.11 33.73 -14.98
C LEU A 28 -30.93 32.60 -14.36
N PRO A 29 -30.28 31.56 -13.80
CA PRO A 29 -30.98 30.52 -13.06
C PRO A 29 -31.76 31.14 -11.89
N SER A 30 -32.93 30.58 -11.57
CA SER A 30 -33.71 31.06 -10.43
C SER A 30 -32.94 30.82 -9.12
N GLY A 31 -33.12 31.71 -8.14
CA GLY A 31 -32.50 31.57 -6.82
C GLY A 31 -32.86 30.24 -6.15
N ASP A 32 -34.10 29.78 -6.31
CA ASP A 32 -34.57 28.48 -5.80
C ASP A 32 -33.82 27.30 -6.43
N PHE A 33 -33.47 27.37 -7.72
CA PHE A 33 -32.69 26.34 -8.39
C PHE A 33 -31.25 26.31 -7.87
N MET A 34 -30.63 27.48 -7.71
CA MET A 34 -29.28 27.60 -7.13
C MET A 34 -29.23 27.06 -5.69
N ALA A 35 -30.24 27.37 -4.87
CA ALA A 35 -30.34 26.86 -3.50
C ALA A 35 -30.45 25.32 -3.44
N ARG A 36 -31.17 24.71 -4.40
CA ARG A 36 -31.25 23.25 -4.51
C ARG A 36 -29.93 22.63 -4.94
N ILE A 37 -29.22 23.22 -5.89
CA ILE A 37 -27.89 22.75 -6.32
C ILE A 37 -26.91 22.81 -5.14
N GLU A 38 -26.91 23.91 -4.37
CA GLU A 38 -26.01 24.06 -3.23
C GLU A 38 -26.29 23.01 -2.15
N ALA A 39 -27.57 22.75 -1.85
CA ALA A 39 -27.96 21.71 -0.91
C ALA A 39 -27.54 20.31 -1.38
N ASP A 40 -27.68 20.01 -2.67
CA ASP A 40 -27.26 18.73 -3.25
C ASP A 40 -25.73 18.57 -3.25
N ALA A 41 -25.01 19.65 -3.58
CA ALA A 41 -23.55 19.67 -3.51
C ALA A 41 -23.03 19.44 -2.09
N LEU A 42 -23.68 20.04 -1.08
CA LEU A 42 -23.36 19.80 0.33
C LEU A 42 -23.66 18.36 0.74
N ALA A 43 -24.75 17.76 0.24
CA ALA A 43 -25.09 16.37 0.50
C ALA A 43 -24.13 15.39 -0.18
N ALA A 44 -23.58 15.76 -1.34
CA ALA A 44 -22.62 14.97 -2.11
C ALA A 44 -21.18 15.06 -1.60
N LEU A 45 -20.88 15.99 -0.67
CA LEU A 45 -19.55 16.07 -0.08
C LEU A 45 -19.22 14.76 0.67
N PRO A 46 -18.08 14.12 0.37
CA PRO A 46 -17.66 12.95 1.11
C PRO A 46 -17.43 13.34 2.56
N SER A 47 -18.18 12.72 3.47
CA SER A 47 -17.91 12.84 4.90
C SER A 47 -16.52 12.27 5.18
N PRO A 48 -15.64 13.00 5.90
CA PRO A 48 -14.33 12.48 6.25
C PRO A 48 -14.54 11.21 7.07
N ALA A 49 -14.17 10.06 6.48
CA ALA A 49 -14.15 8.81 7.21
C ALA A 49 -13.23 8.99 8.41
N ALA A 50 -13.72 8.64 9.60
CA ALA A 50 -12.90 8.68 10.80
C ALA A 50 -11.67 7.79 10.57
N VAL A 51 -10.50 8.40 10.47
CA VAL A 51 -9.24 7.66 10.36
C VAL A 51 -8.98 7.04 11.72
N THR A 52 -9.36 5.77 11.86
CA THR A 52 -9.00 4.98 13.03
C THR A 52 -7.50 4.77 13.01
N ARG A 53 -6.81 5.29 14.04
CA ARG A 53 -5.40 5.02 14.21
C ARG A 53 -5.24 3.51 14.48
N PRO A 54 -4.45 2.77 13.68
CA PRO A 54 -4.23 1.36 13.95
C PRO A 54 -3.60 1.21 15.34
N GLY A 55 -4.04 0.20 16.08
CA GLY A 55 -3.45 -0.12 17.38
C GLY A 55 -1.96 -0.46 17.25
N LEU A 56 -1.20 -0.34 18.34
CA LEU A 56 0.24 -0.64 18.35
C LEU A 56 0.56 -2.03 17.79
N TRP A 57 -0.29 -3.03 18.06
CA TRP A 57 -0.14 -4.38 17.53
C TRP A 57 -0.32 -4.46 16.00
N GLN A 58 -1.27 -3.69 15.45
CA GLN A 58 -1.44 -3.60 14.00
C GLN A 58 -0.27 -2.87 13.33
N GLN A 59 0.29 -1.85 13.98
CA GLN A 59 1.50 -1.18 13.49
C GLN A 59 2.71 -2.12 13.49
N PHE A 60 2.88 -2.93 14.55
CA PHE A 60 3.91 -3.96 14.58
C PHE A 60 3.71 -4.99 13.47
N LEU A 61 2.51 -5.53 13.30
CA LEU A 61 2.20 -6.44 12.20
C LEU A 61 2.49 -5.80 10.85
N GLN A 62 2.10 -4.54 10.63
CA GLN A 62 2.41 -3.80 9.40
C GLN A 62 3.93 -3.68 9.17
N SER A 63 4.73 -3.45 10.23
CA SER A 63 6.19 -3.39 10.11
C SER A 63 6.83 -4.72 9.71
N VAL A 64 6.22 -5.85 10.07
CA VAL A 64 6.67 -7.20 9.71
C VAL A 64 6.15 -7.62 8.32
N GLY A 65 5.35 -6.80 7.64
CA GLY A 65 4.76 -7.10 6.32
C GLY A 65 3.27 -7.48 6.37
N GLY A 66 2.62 -7.24 7.50
CA GLY A 66 1.21 -7.55 7.76
C GLY A 66 0.98 -9.03 8.05
N TRP A 67 -0.18 -9.53 7.60
CA TRP A 67 -0.55 -10.94 7.70
C TRP A 67 0.46 -11.93 7.07
N PRO A 68 1.01 -11.71 5.86
CA PRO A 68 2.01 -12.63 5.31
C PRO A 68 3.31 -12.64 6.13
N GLY A 69 3.70 -11.50 6.70
CA GLY A 69 4.81 -11.41 7.64
C GLY A 69 4.62 -12.26 8.89
N ALA A 70 3.44 -12.16 9.51
CA ALA A 70 3.07 -12.96 10.68
C ALA A 70 3.04 -14.47 10.36
N ALA A 71 2.53 -14.86 9.19
CA ALA A 71 2.54 -16.24 8.75
C ALA A 71 3.97 -16.77 8.55
N GLY A 72 4.87 -15.97 7.97
CA GLY A 72 6.29 -16.30 7.84
C GLY A 72 6.98 -16.47 9.19
N LEU A 73 6.73 -15.57 10.15
CA LEU A 73 7.26 -15.68 11.52
C LEU A 73 6.79 -16.97 12.22
N ALA A 74 5.50 -17.29 12.11
CA ALA A 74 4.94 -18.51 12.66
C ALA A 74 5.58 -19.77 12.03
N ALA A 75 5.76 -19.76 10.70
CA ALA A 75 6.44 -20.85 10.00
C ALA A 75 7.90 -21.00 10.45
N ALA A 76 8.65 -19.89 10.60
CA ALA A 76 10.01 -19.91 11.10
C ALA A 76 10.10 -20.49 12.52
N CYS A 77 9.18 -20.14 13.42
CA CYS A 77 9.09 -20.73 14.75
C CYS A 77 8.82 -22.25 14.67
N ALA A 78 7.88 -22.68 13.82
CA ALA A 78 7.58 -24.10 13.63
C ALA A 78 8.80 -24.87 13.08
N THR A 79 9.52 -24.30 12.12
CA THR A 79 10.76 -24.86 11.59
C THR A 79 11.84 -24.95 12.67
N GLY A 80 12.00 -23.92 13.49
CA GLY A 80 12.96 -23.95 14.61
C GLY A 80 12.64 -25.06 15.62
N VAL A 81 11.37 -25.23 15.98
CA VAL A 81 10.91 -26.33 16.85
C VAL A 81 11.18 -27.68 16.20
N TRP A 82 10.88 -27.83 14.92
CA TRP A 82 11.12 -29.08 14.19
C TRP A 82 12.61 -29.45 14.17
N ILE A 83 13.49 -28.50 13.84
CA ILE A 83 14.94 -28.69 13.85
C ILE A 83 15.45 -29.05 15.26
N GLY A 84 14.91 -28.43 16.31
CA GLY A 84 15.30 -28.75 17.68
C GLY A 84 14.92 -30.16 18.14
N VAL A 85 13.75 -30.65 17.72
CA VAL A 85 13.27 -32.00 18.06
C VAL A 85 13.97 -33.07 17.23
N ALA A 86 14.18 -32.80 15.94
CA ALA A 86 14.80 -33.73 15.00
C ALA A 86 15.98 -33.03 14.31
N PRO A 87 17.13 -32.91 15.00
CA PRO A 87 18.31 -32.29 14.41
C PRO A 87 18.77 -33.12 13.20
N PRO A 88 18.90 -32.51 12.00
CA PRO A 88 19.36 -33.22 10.82
C PRO A 88 20.85 -33.61 10.93
N ASP A 89 21.25 -34.70 10.27
CA ASP A 89 22.62 -35.25 10.30
C ASP A 89 23.69 -34.21 9.95
N ALA A 90 23.39 -33.31 9.02
CA ALA A 90 24.28 -32.21 8.63
C ALA A 90 24.61 -31.24 9.78
N LEU A 91 23.74 -31.08 10.79
CA LEU A 91 24.05 -30.29 11.99
C LEU A 91 25.06 -31.00 12.89
N TYR A 92 25.03 -32.34 12.96
CA TYR A 92 26.02 -33.10 13.72
C TYR A 92 27.40 -33.02 13.06
N ASP A 93 27.46 -33.11 11.73
CA ASP A 93 28.72 -32.95 10.99
C ASP A 93 29.30 -31.53 11.16
N LEU A 94 28.45 -30.51 11.12
CA LEU A 94 28.86 -29.13 11.37
C LEU A 94 29.30 -28.91 12.82
N TRP A 95 28.58 -29.47 13.78
CA TRP A 95 28.93 -29.39 15.19
C TRP A 95 30.23 -30.15 15.49
N ALA A 96 30.44 -31.32 14.91
CA ALA A 96 31.68 -32.08 15.03
C ALA A 96 32.87 -31.35 14.40
N GLN A 97 32.69 -30.66 13.27
CA GLN A 97 33.72 -29.79 12.68
C GLN A 97 34.01 -28.59 13.58
N THR A 98 32.98 -27.96 14.15
CA THR A 98 33.15 -26.81 15.06
C THR A 98 33.77 -27.22 16.41
N ALA A 99 33.38 -28.37 16.95
CA ALA A 99 33.95 -28.96 18.16
C ALA A 99 35.38 -29.48 17.92
N GLY A 100 35.70 -29.92 16.70
CA GLY A 100 37.06 -30.25 16.26
C GLY A 100 37.96 -29.02 16.14
N LEU A 101 37.39 -27.84 15.93
CA LEU A 101 38.09 -26.55 16.08
C LEU A 101 38.23 -26.13 17.56
N GLY A 102 37.48 -26.76 18.47
CA GLY A 102 37.50 -26.52 19.93
C GLY A 102 38.65 -27.15 20.70
N GLY A 103 39.59 -27.83 20.03
CA GLY A 103 40.89 -28.21 20.63
C GLY A 103 41.89 -27.06 20.68
N VAL A 104 41.67 -25.99 19.91
CA VAL A 104 42.30 -24.68 20.12
C VAL A 104 41.30 -23.86 20.92
N GLU A 105 41.20 -24.18 22.20
CA GLU A 105 40.38 -23.48 23.17
C GLU A 105 40.94 -22.07 23.37
N ILE A 106 40.57 -21.13 22.47
CA ILE A 106 40.66 -19.71 22.78
C ILE A 106 39.49 -19.44 23.70
N ASP A 107 39.70 -19.74 24.98
CA ASP A 107 38.82 -19.26 26.04
C ASP A 107 38.67 -17.73 25.89
N PRO A 108 37.44 -17.20 25.81
CA PRO A 108 37.20 -15.77 25.56
C PRO A 108 37.86 -14.88 26.63
N THR A 109 38.07 -15.40 27.85
CA THR A 109 38.82 -14.73 28.91
C THR A 109 40.32 -14.65 28.57
N SER A 110 40.90 -15.78 28.15
CA SER A 110 42.30 -15.89 27.74
C SER A 110 42.61 -15.07 26.47
N GLY A 111 41.67 -14.98 25.53
CA GLY A 111 41.79 -14.11 24.36
C GLY A 111 41.77 -12.61 24.70
N PHE A 112 41.05 -12.23 25.76
CA PHE A 112 40.98 -10.85 26.23
C PHE A 112 42.24 -10.44 27.01
N ASP A 113 42.78 -11.34 27.83
CA ASP A 113 44.05 -11.14 28.55
C ASP A 113 45.22 -11.01 27.57
N LEU A 114 45.26 -11.82 26.51
CA LEU A 114 46.29 -11.72 25.47
C LEU A 114 46.24 -10.37 24.73
N ALA A 115 45.04 -9.88 24.41
CA ALA A 115 44.85 -8.57 23.77
C ALA A 115 45.19 -7.39 24.69
N MET A 116 45.06 -7.55 26.01
CA MET A 116 45.48 -6.56 27.01
C MET A 116 47.00 -6.57 27.27
N MET A 117 47.68 -7.70 26.97
CA MET A 117 49.13 -7.86 27.17
C MET A 117 49.95 -7.50 25.92
N GLU A 118 49.34 -7.50 24.74
CA GLU A 118 49.95 -7.08 23.46
C GLU A 118 49.77 -5.59 23.11
N GLY A 119 49.17 -4.79 24.02
CA GLY A 119 49.11 -3.33 23.95
C GLY A 119 50.21 -2.64 24.75
#